data_AF-A0A951N275-F1
#
_entry.id   AF-A0A951N275-F1
#
_cell.length_a   1.000
_cell.length_b   1.000
_cell.length_c   1.000
_cell.angle_alpha   90.00
_cell.angle_beta   90.00
_cell.angle_gamma   90.00
#
_symmetry.space_group_name_H-M   'P 1'
#
loop_
_entity.id
_entity.type
_entity.pdbx_description
1 polymer ?
#
loop_
_entity_poly.entity_id
_entity_poly.type
_entity_poly.pdbx_seq_one_letter_code
_entity_poly.pdbx_strand_id
1 'polypeptide(L)'
;EHGIVPGTVTVDDKWQTTYGRNEADVERWPDLRGWIAERHAADQRVLLWFKAWDPEGLPDGACITDRLGHRVAADPESPAYRAILQESLHRMLGPDALDADGLKVDFTAQTPSGPGLRHAGDAWGVALLHRLLALVYRFAKQAKPDALIVTHTPSPLFADVTDMIRLNDLLRLDDPTPHPPAVPQMRHRARIASTADRGWLIDTDDWCMPSKAEWRAYLEVKPGLGVPALYYATGMDLSGERFDAADYAAIRDAWARWEARRMREVRP
;
A
#
# COMPACT_ATOMS: atom_id res chain seq x y z
N GLU A 1 11.44 -22.11 -8.58
CA GLU A 1 10.72 -23.34 -8.96
C GLU A 1 9.60 -23.12 -9.99
N HIS A 2 8.76 -22.08 -9.87
CA HIS A 2 7.59 -21.89 -10.77
C HIS A 2 7.76 -20.81 -11.87
N GLY A 3 8.94 -20.20 -12.01
CA GLY A 3 9.22 -19.19 -13.05
C GLY A 3 8.44 -17.88 -12.88
N ILE A 4 8.07 -17.53 -11.64
CA ILE A 4 7.41 -16.27 -11.29
C ILE A 4 8.46 -15.35 -10.68
N VAL A 5 8.72 -14.22 -11.34
CA VAL A 5 9.72 -13.24 -10.92
C VAL A 5 9.06 -11.86 -10.92
N PRO A 6 8.68 -11.32 -9.75
CA PRO A 6 8.03 -10.03 -9.68
C PRO A 6 9.03 -8.90 -9.94
N GLY A 7 8.60 -7.81 -10.57
CA GLY A 7 9.41 -6.59 -10.70
C GLY A 7 9.43 -5.75 -9.42
N THR A 8 8.38 -5.85 -8.60
CA THR A 8 8.26 -5.15 -7.31
C THR A 8 7.78 -6.13 -6.24
N VAL A 9 8.40 -6.09 -5.07
CA VAL A 9 8.02 -6.86 -3.89
C VAL A 9 7.61 -5.89 -2.79
N THR A 10 6.41 -6.07 -2.23
CA THR A 10 5.98 -5.31 -1.05
C THR A 10 6.22 -6.15 0.20
N VAL A 11 6.96 -5.62 1.16
CA VAL A 11 7.00 -6.18 2.52
C VAL A 11 5.82 -5.58 3.28
N ASP A 12 4.81 -6.43 3.49
CA ASP A 12 3.53 -6.03 4.08
C ASP A 12 3.61 -5.86 5.61
N ASP A 13 2.47 -5.71 6.27
CA ASP A 13 2.35 -5.42 7.71
C ASP A 13 3.29 -6.26 8.60
N LYS A 14 3.76 -5.65 9.68
CA LYS A 14 4.63 -6.23 10.72
C LYS A 14 6.07 -6.54 10.30
N TRP A 15 6.65 -5.72 9.41
CA TRP A 15 8.11 -5.64 9.24
C TRP A 15 8.76 -4.72 10.30
N GLN A 16 7.96 -3.84 10.90
CA GLN A 16 8.37 -2.86 11.90
C GLN A 16 7.99 -3.25 13.33
N THR A 17 8.74 -2.72 14.30
CA THR A 17 8.49 -2.88 15.75
C THR A 17 7.31 -2.03 16.24
N THR A 18 7.19 -0.79 15.73
CA THR A 18 6.07 0.11 16.05
C THR A 18 5.55 0.79 14.79
N TYR A 19 4.23 0.98 14.70
CA TYR A 19 3.64 1.64 13.53
C TYR A 19 3.93 3.13 13.42
N GLY A 20 4.01 3.85 14.54
CA GLY A 20 4.23 5.30 14.53
C GLY A 20 5.66 5.70 14.16
N ARG A 21 6.66 4.87 14.47
CA ARG A 21 8.09 5.16 14.21
C ARG A 21 8.71 4.34 13.08
N ASN A 22 8.06 3.25 12.66
CA ASN A 22 8.49 2.41 11.54
C ASN A 22 9.96 1.98 11.64
N GLU A 23 10.41 1.57 12.83
CA GLU A 23 11.73 0.95 12.98
C GLU A 23 11.63 -0.52 12.57
N ALA A 24 12.58 -1.00 11.75
CA ALA A 24 12.63 -2.41 11.39
C ALA A 24 12.71 -3.30 12.64
N ASP A 25 11.90 -4.36 12.67
CA ASP A 25 11.98 -5.39 13.69
C ASP A 25 13.16 -6.32 13.36
N VAL A 26 14.26 -6.18 14.11
CA VAL A 26 15.50 -6.95 13.87
C VAL A 26 15.40 -8.42 14.29
N GLU A 27 14.38 -8.81 15.09
CA GLU A 27 14.15 -10.21 15.40
C GLU A 27 13.53 -10.94 14.19
N ARG A 28 12.66 -10.25 13.45
CA ARG A 28 12.04 -10.76 12.21
C ARG A 28 12.90 -10.55 10.99
N TRP A 29 13.55 -9.39 10.91
CA TRP A 29 14.39 -8.94 9.81
C TRP A 29 15.77 -8.54 10.31
N PRO A 30 16.65 -9.53 10.61
CA PRO A 30 17.99 -9.25 11.14
C PRO A 30 18.82 -8.31 10.25
N ASP A 31 18.62 -8.37 8.93
CA ASP A 31 19.24 -7.46 7.96
C ASP A 31 18.27 -7.10 6.83
N LEU A 32 17.25 -6.29 7.14
CA LEU A 32 16.30 -5.80 6.12
C LEU A 32 17.00 -5.01 5.00
N ARG A 33 18.02 -4.22 5.34
CA ARG A 33 18.78 -3.43 4.37
C ARG A 33 19.52 -4.34 3.38
N GLY A 34 20.25 -5.33 3.88
CA GLY A 34 20.93 -6.32 3.04
C GLY A 34 19.95 -7.08 2.15
N TRP A 35 18.79 -7.47 2.71
CA TRP A 35 17.74 -8.12 1.91
C TRP A 35 17.21 -7.24 0.78
N ILE A 36 16.98 -5.94 1.03
CA ILE A 36 16.58 -4.96 0.00
C ILE A 36 17.66 -4.84 -1.07
N ALA A 37 18.94 -4.72 -0.66
CA ALA A 37 20.06 -4.64 -1.59
C ALA A 37 20.18 -5.88 -2.50
N GLU A 38 19.89 -7.07 -1.98
CA GLU A 38 19.82 -8.30 -2.80
C GLU A 38 18.66 -8.24 -3.82
N ARG A 39 17.50 -7.67 -3.45
CA ARG A 39 16.39 -7.48 -4.39
C ARG A 39 16.79 -6.52 -5.50
N HIS A 40 17.46 -5.42 -5.17
CA HIS A 40 17.98 -4.47 -6.15
C HIS A 40 19.01 -5.11 -7.10
N ALA A 41 19.91 -5.94 -6.58
CA ALA A 41 20.87 -6.69 -7.40
C ALA A 41 20.18 -7.67 -8.38
N ALA A 42 18.96 -8.10 -8.07
CA ALA A 42 18.11 -8.92 -8.92
C ALA A 42 17.16 -8.09 -9.83
N ASP A 43 17.36 -6.78 -9.94
CA ASP A 43 16.51 -5.84 -10.68
C ASP A 43 15.05 -5.79 -10.20
N GLN A 44 14.85 -6.01 -8.90
CA GLN A 44 13.55 -5.88 -8.24
C GLN A 44 13.51 -4.61 -7.41
N ARG A 45 12.31 -4.03 -7.27
CA ARG A 45 12.04 -2.91 -6.36
C ARG A 45 11.36 -3.39 -5.09
N VAL A 46 11.54 -2.68 -3.98
CA VAL A 46 10.93 -2.99 -2.69
C VAL A 46 10.04 -1.86 -2.21
N LEU A 47 8.78 -2.16 -1.89
CA LEU A 47 7.91 -1.23 -1.18
C LEU A 47 7.76 -1.69 0.27
N LEU A 48 7.68 -0.73 1.20
CA LEU A 48 7.37 -1.02 2.60
C LEU A 48 5.94 -0.58 2.91
N TRP A 49 5.21 -1.42 3.63
CA TRP A 49 3.87 -1.07 4.11
C TRP A 49 3.93 -0.02 5.23
N PHE A 50 3.06 0.99 5.16
CA PHE A 50 2.96 2.09 6.11
C PHE A 50 1.50 2.27 6.55
N LYS A 51 1.26 2.22 7.87
CA LYS A 51 -0.07 2.46 8.46
C LYS A 51 -0.33 3.94 8.64
N ALA A 52 -1.38 4.47 8.03
CA ALA A 52 -1.84 5.81 8.37
C ALA A 52 -2.36 5.86 9.83
N TRP A 53 -2.19 7.01 10.47
CA TRP A 53 -2.80 7.37 11.77
C TRP A 53 -2.31 6.66 13.01
N ASP A 54 -1.52 5.59 12.95
CA ASP A 54 -1.28 4.79 14.15
C ASP A 54 -0.38 5.51 15.19
N PRO A 55 -0.83 5.63 16.46
CA PRO A 55 -0.07 6.32 17.50
C PRO A 55 0.96 5.43 18.21
N GLU A 56 1.09 4.15 17.85
CA GLU A 56 2.01 3.21 18.52
C GLU A 56 3.45 3.73 18.50
N GLY A 57 4.09 3.77 19.68
CA GLY A 57 5.46 4.26 19.84
C GLY A 57 5.62 5.78 19.84
N LEU A 58 4.58 6.56 19.53
CA LEU A 58 4.65 8.03 19.52
C LEU A 58 4.53 8.63 20.92
N PRO A 59 5.14 9.79 21.21
CA PRO A 59 4.85 10.55 22.43
C PRO A 59 3.49 11.26 22.36
N ASP A 60 2.93 11.67 23.51
CA ASP A 60 1.62 12.33 23.58
C ASP A 60 1.54 13.59 22.72
N GLY A 61 2.60 14.40 22.73
CA GLY A 61 2.67 15.63 21.92
C GLY A 61 2.67 15.40 20.41
N ALA A 62 2.80 14.17 19.94
CA ALA A 62 2.72 13.77 18.53
C ALA A 62 1.35 13.17 18.15
N CYS A 63 0.38 13.14 19.07
CA CYS A 63 -0.88 12.45 18.89
C CYS A 63 -2.09 13.37 18.99
N ILE A 64 -3.14 13.02 18.25
CA ILE A 64 -4.52 13.41 18.52
C ILE A 64 -4.96 12.64 19.76
N THR A 65 -5.54 13.33 20.74
CA THR A 65 -6.01 12.71 21.98
C THR A 65 -7.50 12.90 22.21
N ASP A 66 -8.10 12.00 22.98
CA ASP A 66 -9.44 12.21 23.53
C ASP A 66 -9.43 13.24 24.68
N ARG A 67 -10.60 13.47 25.30
CA ARG A 67 -10.74 14.40 26.43
C ARG A 67 -10.02 13.94 27.70
N LEU A 68 -9.74 12.65 27.82
CA LEU A 68 -9.04 12.03 28.95
C LEU A 68 -7.52 11.99 28.72
N GLY A 69 -7.06 12.40 27.54
CA GLY A 69 -5.64 12.42 27.17
C GLY A 69 -5.15 11.10 26.55
N HIS A 70 -6.04 10.15 26.26
CA HIS A 70 -5.63 8.93 25.57
C HIS A 70 -5.34 9.21 24.10
N ARG A 71 -4.29 8.58 23.57
CA ARG A 71 -3.90 8.69 22.16
C ARG A 71 -4.93 7.99 21.28
N VAL A 72 -5.38 8.68 20.25
CA VAL A 72 -6.33 8.18 19.25
C VAL A 72 -5.65 7.94 17.92
N ALA A 73 -4.82 8.89 17.48
CA ALA A 73 -4.12 8.83 16.21
C ALA A 73 -2.85 9.67 16.26
N ALA A 74 -1.92 9.44 15.35
CA ALA A 74 -0.85 10.37 15.03
C ALA A 74 -1.43 11.70 14.50
N ASP A 75 -0.84 12.82 14.92
CA ASP A 75 -1.29 14.15 14.53
C ASP A 75 -0.39 14.77 13.45
N PRO A 76 -0.80 14.78 12.16
CA PRO A 76 -0.03 15.42 11.09
C PRO A 76 0.18 16.92 11.31
N GLU A 77 -0.53 17.56 12.23
CA GLU A 77 -0.37 18.98 12.54
C GLU A 77 0.58 19.25 13.71
N SER A 78 0.93 18.21 14.46
CA SER A 78 1.93 18.30 15.52
C SER A 78 3.34 18.49 14.94
N PRO A 79 4.11 19.50 15.39
CA PRO A 79 5.53 19.61 15.05
C PRO A 79 6.34 18.39 15.49
N ALA A 80 5.99 17.77 16.62
CA ALA A 80 6.67 16.59 17.12
C ALA A 80 6.45 15.39 16.20
N TYR A 81 5.21 15.16 15.74
CA TYR A 81 4.94 14.09 14.79
C TYR A 81 5.58 14.34 13.43
N ARG A 82 5.56 15.58 12.93
CA ARG A 82 6.22 15.94 11.66
C ARG A 82 7.71 15.60 11.67
N ALA A 83 8.41 15.89 12.77
CA ALA A 83 9.82 15.55 12.94
C ALA A 83 10.02 14.01 12.95
N ILE A 84 9.20 13.28 13.72
CA ILE A 84 9.27 11.81 13.77
C ILE A 84 9.01 11.21 12.39
N LEU A 85 7.97 11.64 11.69
CA LEU A 85 7.60 11.12 10.37
C LEU A 85 8.70 11.37 9.34
N GLN A 86 9.31 12.56 9.35
CA GLN A 86 10.42 12.88 8.45
C GLN A 86 11.60 11.93 8.69
N GLU A 87 11.96 11.69 9.95
CA GLU A 87 13.05 10.78 10.30
C GLU A 87 12.72 9.33 9.92
N SER A 88 11.49 8.87 10.17
CA SER A 88 11.01 7.54 9.80
C SER A 88 11.09 7.32 8.29
N LEU A 89 10.63 8.29 7.48
CA LEU A 89 10.66 8.16 6.02
C LEU A 89 12.07 8.23 5.45
N HIS A 90 12.97 9.01 6.06
CA HIS A 90 14.40 8.95 5.72
C HIS A 90 14.99 7.57 6.05
N ARG A 91 14.71 6.99 7.22
CA ARG A 91 15.18 5.63 7.56
C ARG A 91 14.65 4.57 6.59
N MET A 92 13.40 4.68 6.17
CA MET A 92 12.76 3.72 5.28
C MET A 92 13.26 3.81 3.83
N LEU A 93 13.44 5.01 3.31
CA LEU A 93 13.62 5.26 1.88
C LEU A 93 14.99 5.80 1.50
N GLY A 94 15.72 6.38 2.46
CA GLY A 94 17.03 6.99 2.19
C GLY A 94 18.04 5.95 1.69
N PRO A 95 18.86 6.28 0.67
CA PRO A 95 19.84 5.34 0.09
C PRO A 95 20.96 4.96 1.06
N ASP A 96 21.22 5.80 2.06
CA ASP A 96 22.13 5.55 3.17
C ASP A 96 21.48 4.76 4.33
N ALA A 97 20.17 4.53 4.28
CA ALA A 97 19.38 3.79 5.25
C ALA A 97 18.86 2.45 4.68
N LEU A 98 17.55 2.14 4.78
CA LEU A 98 16.99 0.89 4.24
C LEU A 98 16.92 0.85 2.71
N ASP A 99 16.88 2.01 2.05
CA ASP A 99 16.82 2.15 0.59
C ASP A 99 15.60 1.49 -0.08
N ALA A 100 14.44 1.41 0.61
CA ALA A 100 13.22 0.96 -0.06
C ALA A 100 12.81 1.93 -1.18
N ASP A 101 12.12 1.44 -2.19
CA ASP A 101 11.74 2.16 -3.40
C ASP A 101 10.36 2.81 -3.33
N GLY A 102 9.71 2.77 -2.16
CA GLY A 102 8.42 3.40 -1.97
C GLY A 102 7.58 2.81 -0.84
N LEU A 103 6.32 3.22 -0.82
CA LEU A 103 5.38 2.93 0.24
C LEU A 103 4.07 2.35 -0.31
N LYS A 104 3.56 1.34 0.39
CA LYS A 104 2.16 0.96 0.35
C LYS A 104 1.45 1.59 1.55
N VAL A 105 0.69 2.66 1.33
CA VAL A 105 -0.01 3.40 2.39
C VAL A 105 -1.38 2.79 2.64
N ASP A 106 -1.64 2.40 3.88
CA ASP A 106 -2.86 1.71 4.28
C ASP A 106 -3.64 2.46 5.37
N PHE A 107 -4.89 2.04 5.61
CA PHE A 107 -5.77 2.57 6.65
C PHE A 107 -6.10 4.08 6.55
N THR A 108 -6.01 4.69 5.37
CA THR A 108 -6.39 6.09 5.15
C THR A 108 -7.84 6.39 5.55
N ALA A 109 -8.74 5.41 5.39
CA ALA A 109 -10.14 5.46 5.82
C ALA A 109 -10.34 5.57 7.35
N GLN A 110 -9.32 5.29 8.17
CA GLN A 110 -9.36 5.46 9.64
C GLN A 110 -9.08 6.90 10.08
N THR A 111 -9.42 7.89 9.24
CA THR A 111 -9.22 9.29 9.59
C THR A 111 -9.93 9.61 10.92
N PRO A 112 -9.21 10.12 11.93
CA PRO A 112 -9.77 10.36 13.26
C PRO A 112 -10.89 11.39 13.18
N SER A 113 -12.02 11.07 13.79
CA SER A 113 -13.20 11.94 13.86
C SER A 113 -13.98 11.68 15.14
N GLY A 114 -14.67 12.69 15.63
CA GLY A 114 -15.54 12.56 16.80
C GLY A 114 -15.47 13.76 17.74
N PRO A 115 -16.51 13.93 18.59
CA PRO A 115 -16.59 15.04 19.51
C PRO A 115 -15.52 14.96 20.59
N GLY A 116 -14.83 16.08 20.85
CA GLY A 116 -13.91 16.19 21.97
C GLY A 116 -12.49 15.66 21.72
N LEU A 117 -12.19 15.22 20.50
CA LEU A 117 -10.81 15.02 20.07
C LEU A 117 -10.06 16.35 20.08
N ARG A 118 -8.79 16.31 20.47
CA ARG A 118 -7.87 17.45 20.53
C ARG A 118 -6.64 17.13 19.70
N HIS A 119 -6.19 18.08 18.91
CA HIS A 119 -4.96 17.99 18.13
C HIS A 119 -4.36 19.39 17.95
N ALA A 120 -3.16 19.48 17.38
CA ALA A 120 -2.38 20.70 17.30
C ALA A 120 -2.90 21.71 16.26
N GLY A 121 -3.83 21.33 15.38
CA GLY A 121 -4.29 22.17 14.28
C GLY A 121 -5.80 22.33 14.17
N ASP A 122 -6.26 22.63 12.96
CA ASP A 122 -7.63 23.00 12.64
C ASP A 122 -8.29 22.12 11.57
N ALA A 123 -7.52 21.28 10.86
CA ALA A 123 -8.05 20.45 9.79
C ALA A 123 -8.71 19.20 10.34
N TRP A 124 -9.81 18.80 9.69
CA TRP A 124 -10.54 17.57 10.00
C TRP A 124 -10.96 16.84 8.73
N GLY A 125 -11.34 15.58 8.88
CA GLY A 125 -11.85 14.75 7.79
C GLY A 125 -10.89 14.67 6.61
N VAL A 126 -11.43 14.82 5.40
CA VAL A 126 -10.65 14.72 4.15
C VAL A 126 -9.50 15.72 4.09
N ALA A 127 -9.65 16.92 4.65
CA ALA A 127 -8.57 17.92 4.67
C ALA A 127 -7.40 17.47 5.56
N LEU A 128 -7.68 16.85 6.70
CA LEU A 128 -6.64 16.31 7.58
C LEU A 128 -5.95 15.09 6.94
N LEU A 129 -6.71 14.23 6.27
CA LEU A 129 -6.14 13.11 5.50
C LEU A 129 -5.21 13.61 4.39
N HIS A 130 -5.60 14.64 3.65
CA HIS A 130 -4.72 15.25 2.65
C HIS A 130 -3.45 15.81 3.30
N ARG A 131 -3.55 16.51 4.44
CA ARG A 131 -2.36 16.99 5.19
C ARG A 131 -1.41 15.86 5.58
N LEU A 132 -1.92 14.72 6.05
CA LEU A 132 -1.09 13.55 6.35
C LEU A 132 -0.40 13.03 5.09
N LEU A 133 -1.15 12.79 4.01
CA LEU A 133 -0.60 12.24 2.76
C LEU A 133 0.37 13.21 2.08
N ALA A 134 0.14 14.52 2.15
CA ALA A 134 1.07 15.53 1.65
C ALA A 134 2.40 15.53 2.41
N LEU A 135 2.37 15.30 3.73
CA LEU A 135 3.60 15.12 4.52
C LEU A 135 4.34 13.84 4.11
N VAL A 136 3.62 12.72 4.03
CA VAL A 136 4.19 11.43 3.62
C VAL A 136 4.82 11.54 2.24
N TYR A 137 4.08 12.05 1.26
CA TYR A 137 4.55 12.24 -0.10
C TYR A 137 5.79 13.12 -0.14
N ARG A 138 5.72 14.32 0.44
CA ARG A 138 6.85 15.27 0.42
C ARG A 138 8.11 14.69 1.08
N PHE A 139 7.98 14.10 2.27
CA PHE A 139 9.13 13.55 2.99
C PHE A 139 9.69 12.30 2.32
N ALA A 140 8.83 11.47 1.71
CA ALA A 140 9.29 10.35 0.90
C ALA A 140 10.08 10.82 -0.33
N LYS A 141 9.55 11.79 -1.10
CA LYS A 141 10.26 12.37 -2.25
C LYS A 141 11.54 13.12 -1.87
N GLN A 142 11.61 13.69 -0.67
CA GLN A 142 12.85 14.28 -0.15
C GLN A 142 13.90 13.22 0.20
N ALA A 143 13.48 12.08 0.76
CA ALA A 143 14.39 10.97 1.07
C ALA A 143 14.87 10.24 -0.19
N LYS A 144 13.96 10.02 -1.15
CA LYS A 144 14.22 9.33 -2.42
C LYS A 144 13.26 9.86 -3.50
N PRO A 145 13.72 10.71 -4.44
CA PRO A 145 12.86 11.42 -5.40
C PRO A 145 11.98 10.53 -6.29
N ASP A 146 12.43 9.30 -6.56
CA ASP A 146 11.74 8.31 -7.37
C ASP A 146 10.92 7.31 -6.55
N ALA A 147 10.81 7.49 -5.22
CA ALA A 147 10.02 6.61 -4.36
C ALA A 147 8.54 6.56 -4.79
N LEU A 148 8.00 5.37 -5.02
CA LEU A 148 6.61 5.16 -5.44
C LEU A 148 5.65 5.25 -4.24
N ILE A 149 4.67 6.15 -4.29
CA ILE A 149 3.63 6.26 -3.25
C ILE A 149 2.32 5.65 -3.73
N VAL A 150 2.01 4.46 -3.20
CA VAL A 150 0.75 3.75 -3.44
C VAL A 150 -0.25 4.13 -2.35
N THR A 151 -1.37 4.74 -2.73
CA THR A 151 -2.47 5.10 -1.82
C THR A 151 -3.76 4.39 -2.22
N HIS A 152 -4.84 4.65 -1.50
CA HIS A 152 -6.19 4.14 -1.78
C HIS A 152 -7.24 5.25 -1.67
N THR A 153 -6.87 6.45 -2.13
CA THR A 153 -7.72 7.64 -2.12
C THR A 153 -8.10 8.04 -3.55
N PRO A 154 -9.06 7.34 -4.21
CA PRO A 154 -9.42 7.56 -5.61
C PRO A 154 -10.29 8.82 -5.80
N SER A 155 -9.73 9.98 -5.47
CA SER A 155 -10.37 11.29 -5.59
C SER A 155 -9.36 12.31 -6.13
N PRO A 156 -9.75 13.19 -7.09
CA PRO A 156 -8.86 14.20 -7.65
C PRO A 156 -8.20 15.10 -6.61
N LEU A 157 -8.79 15.22 -5.41
CA LEU A 157 -8.22 15.95 -4.29
C LEU A 157 -6.84 15.44 -3.84
N PHE A 158 -6.47 14.20 -4.21
CA PHE A 158 -5.22 13.56 -3.80
C PHE A 158 -4.24 13.36 -4.97
N ALA A 159 -4.53 13.94 -6.14
CA ALA A 159 -3.71 13.80 -7.35
C ALA A 159 -2.26 14.28 -7.15
N ASP A 160 -2.05 15.26 -6.27
CA ASP A 160 -0.75 15.84 -5.93
C ASP A 160 0.05 15.03 -4.89
N VAL A 161 -0.55 13.99 -4.30
CA VAL A 161 0.04 13.20 -3.20
C VAL A 161 -0.02 11.69 -3.42
N THR A 162 -0.26 11.26 -4.66
CA THR A 162 -0.42 9.85 -5.03
C THR A 162 0.22 9.57 -6.40
N ASP A 163 1.08 8.56 -6.48
CA ASP A 163 1.63 8.09 -7.75
C ASP A 163 0.81 6.91 -8.33
N MET A 164 0.26 6.08 -7.44
CA MET A 164 -0.48 4.86 -7.80
C MET A 164 -1.66 4.64 -6.85
N ILE A 165 -2.81 4.25 -7.40
CA ILE A 165 -4.02 3.91 -6.64
C ILE A 165 -4.19 2.40 -6.55
N ARG A 166 -4.24 1.89 -5.32
CA ARG A 166 -4.63 0.51 -5.01
C ARG A 166 -6.16 0.37 -5.04
N LEU A 167 -6.64 -0.69 -5.68
CA LEU A 167 -8.07 -1.02 -5.74
C LEU A 167 -8.64 -1.56 -4.42
N ASN A 168 -7.76 -1.80 -3.44
CA ASN A 168 -8.04 -2.21 -2.08
C ASN A 168 -8.65 -3.62 -1.98
N ASP A 169 -8.71 -4.11 -0.75
CA ASP A 169 -9.09 -5.47 -0.47
C ASP A 169 -10.53 -5.77 -0.96
N LEU A 170 -10.73 -6.93 -1.59
CA LEU A 170 -12.03 -7.30 -2.16
C LEU A 170 -13.06 -7.55 -1.06
N LEU A 171 -12.68 -8.33 -0.06
CA LEU A 171 -13.53 -8.77 1.05
C LEU A 171 -12.87 -8.47 2.39
N ARG A 172 -13.71 -8.28 3.41
CA ARG A 172 -13.31 -8.43 4.80
C ARG A 172 -13.48 -9.90 5.21
N LEU A 173 -12.68 -10.33 6.18
CA LEU A 173 -12.76 -11.70 6.72
C LEU A 173 -14.11 -12.01 7.40
N ASP A 174 -14.85 -10.98 7.81
CA ASP A 174 -16.17 -11.07 8.45
C ASP A 174 -17.34 -10.74 7.50
N ASP A 175 -17.10 -10.63 6.19
CA ASP A 175 -18.16 -10.36 5.22
C ASP A 175 -19.17 -11.54 5.16
N PRO A 176 -20.48 -11.25 5.09
CA PRO A 176 -21.50 -12.29 5.02
C PRO A 176 -21.45 -13.07 3.70
N THR A 177 -21.93 -14.31 3.75
CA THR A 177 -22.14 -15.14 2.54
C THR A 177 -23.55 -14.93 1.96
N PRO A 178 -23.74 -15.08 0.64
CA PRO A 178 -22.73 -15.38 -0.38
C PRO A 178 -21.86 -14.16 -0.70
N HIS A 179 -20.56 -14.40 -0.97
CA HIS A 179 -19.64 -13.33 -1.32
C HIS A 179 -19.92 -12.79 -2.73
N PRO A 180 -19.81 -11.46 -2.94
CA PRO A 180 -20.00 -10.86 -4.26
C PRO A 180 -18.88 -11.28 -5.23
N PRO A 181 -19.18 -11.39 -6.55
CA PRO A 181 -18.19 -11.80 -7.55
C PRO A 181 -17.06 -10.77 -7.66
N ALA A 182 -15.82 -11.24 -7.85
CA ALA A 182 -14.61 -10.41 -7.82
C ALA A 182 -14.53 -9.47 -9.03
N VAL A 183 -14.73 -10.01 -10.23
CA VAL A 183 -14.51 -9.27 -11.49
C VAL A 183 -15.39 -8.01 -11.62
N PRO A 184 -16.72 -8.06 -11.39
CA PRO A 184 -17.57 -6.86 -11.49
C PRO A 184 -17.16 -5.76 -10.51
N GLN A 185 -16.80 -6.13 -9.27
CA GLN A 185 -16.37 -5.19 -8.24
C GLN A 185 -15.05 -4.51 -8.62
N MET A 186 -14.02 -5.28 -8.96
CA MET A 186 -12.72 -4.73 -9.27
C MET A 186 -12.71 -3.92 -10.57
N ARG A 187 -13.51 -4.30 -11.58
CA ARG A 187 -13.75 -3.46 -12.77
C ARG A 187 -14.43 -2.14 -12.42
N HIS A 188 -15.36 -2.16 -11.46
CA HIS A 188 -16.00 -0.94 -10.98
C HIS A 188 -15.02 -0.02 -10.25
N ARG A 189 -14.21 -0.57 -9.33
CA ARG A 189 -13.17 0.19 -8.62
C ARG A 189 -12.13 0.78 -9.59
N ALA A 190 -11.64 0.01 -10.57
CA ALA A 190 -10.71 0.49 -11.60
C ALA A 190 -11.29 1.63 -12.45
N ARG A 191 -12.58 1.55 -12.80
CA ARG A 191 -13.27 2.63 -13.50
C ARG A 191 -13.39 3.90 -12.65
N ILE A 192 -13.65 3.79 -11.36
CA ILE A 192 -13.64 4.96 -10.45
C ILE A 192 -12.25 5.58 -10.41
N ALA A 193 -11.21 4.79 -10.15
CA ALA A 193 -9.83 5.26 -10.05
C ALA A 193 -9.38 5.99 -11.34
N SER A 194 -9.59 5.39 -12.51
CA SER A 194 -9.25 5.98 -13.81
C SER A 194 -10.12 7.19 -14.22
N THR A 195 -11.29 7.36 -13.61
CA THR A 195 -12.12 8.57 -13.80
C THR A 195 -11.66 9.71 -12.90
N ALA A 196 -11.16 9.41 -11.70
CA ALA A 196 -10.64 10.39 -10.77
C ALA A 196 -9.37 11.06 -11.30
N ASP A 197 -8.42 10.28 -11.82
CA ASP A 197 -7.26 10.80 -12.54
C ASP A 197 -6.80 9.80 -13.62
N ARG A 198 -6.50 10.30 -14.82
CA ARG A 198 -6.02 9.47 -15.94
C ARG A 198 -4.50 9.24 -15.92
N GLY A 199 -3.76 10.01 -15.13
CA GLY A 199 -2.32 9.90 -14.97
C GLY A 199 -1.89 8.89 -13.92
N TRP A 200 -2.78 8.46 -13.02
CA TRP A 200 -2.44 7.48 -12.00
C TRP A 200 -2.21 6.08 -12.55
N LEU A 201 -1.18 5.43 -12.04
CA LEU A 201 -1.07 3.97 -12.12
C LEU A 201 -2.14 3.33 -11.24
N ILE A 202 -2.61 2.14 -11.62
CA ILE A 202 -3.57 1.36 -10.84
C ILE A 202 -2.87 0.09 -10.35
N ASP A 203 -2.75 -0.08 -9.04
CA ASP A 203 -2.43 -1.36 -8.39
C ASP A 203 -3.72 -2.18 -8.32
N THR A 204 -3.76 -3.30 -9.04
CA THR A 204 -4.98 -4.12 -9.13
C THR A 204 -5.36 -4.75 -7.79
N ASP A 205 -4.45 -4.82 -6.83
CA ASP A 205 -4.62 -5.61 -5.62
C ASP A 205 -4.89 -7.10 -5.92
N ASP A 206 -5.06 -7.91 -4.88
CA ASP A 206 -5.44 -9.31 -5.03
C ASP A 206 -6.08 -9.96 -3.81
N TRP A 207 -6.08 -9.31 -2.64
CA TRP A 207 -6.62 -9.86 -1.40
C TRP A 207 -7.99 -9.23 -1.09
N CYS A 208 -8.92 -9.80 -0.31
CA CYS A 208 -9.10 -11.20 0.01
C CYS A 208 -10.09 -11.85 -0.98
N MET A 209 -9.66 -12.86 -1.72
CA MET A 209 -10.49 -13.52 -2.73
C MET A 209 -11.35 -14.64 -2.15
N PRO A 210 -12.62 -14.77 -2.56
CA PRO A 210 -13.56 -15.76 -2.00
C PRO A 210 -13.26 -17.21 -2.38
N SER A 211 -12.61 -17.45 -3.53
CA SER A 211 -12.26 -18.79 -4.02
C SER A 211 -11.16 -18.71 -5.08
N LYS A 212 -10.55 -19.87 -5.39
CA LYS A 212 -9.59 -19.99 -6.49
C LYS A 212 -10.21 -19.68 -7.85
N ALA A 213 -11.49 -20.01 -8.03
CA ALA A 213 -12.23 -19.72 -9.26
C ALA A 213 -12.41 -18.21 -9.48
N GLU A 214 -12.81 -17.47 -8.45
CA GLU A 214 -12.94 -16.00 -8.52
C GLU A 214 -11.57 -15.32 -8.69
N TRP A 215 -10.55 -15.81 -7.99
CA TRP A 215 -9.17 -15.34 -8.17
C TRP A 215 -8.67 -15.56 -9.61
N ARG A 216 -8.86 -16.75 -10.19
CA ARG A 216 -8.53 -17.04 -11.61
C ARG A 216 -9.26 -16.12 -12.58
N ALA A 217 -10.57 -15.92 -12.35
CA ALA A 217 -11.37 -15.02 -13.18
C ALA A 217 -10.86 -13.56 -13.09
N TYR A 218 -10.42 -13.14 -11.90
CA TYR A 218 -9.85 -11.81 -11.72
C TYR A 218 -8.46 -11.68 -12.33
N LEU A 219 -7.58 -12.65 -12.12
CA LEU A 219 -6.23 -12.72 -12.69
C LEU A 219 -6.25 -12.53 -14.22
N GLU A 220 -7.23 -13.13 -14.90
CA GLU A 220 -7.39 -12.99 -16.35
C GLU A 220 -7.59 -11.54 -16.80
N VAL A 221 -8.32 -10.73 -16.01
CA VAL A 221 -8.66 -9.36 -16.38
C VAL A 221 -7.66 -8.31 -15.88
N LYS A 222 -6.81 -8.62 -14.89
CA LYS A 222 -5.82 -7.68 -14.31
C LYS A 222 -4.99 -6.92 -15.34
N PRO A 223 -4.42 -7.56 -16.39
CA PRO A 223 -3.61 -6.85 -17.39
C PRO A 223 -4.37 -5.74 -18.13
N GLY A 224 -5.70 -5.82 -18.13
CA GLY A 224 -6.60 -4.83 -18.71
C GLY A 224 -6.85 -3.62 -17.81
N LEU A 225 -6.65 -3.75 -16.49
CA LEU A 225 -7.06 -2.79 -15.47
C LEU A 225 -5.92 -1.94 -14.91
N GLY A 226 -4.73 -2.52 -14.76
CA GLY A 226 -3.60 -1.87 -14.10
C GLY A 226 -2.40 -2.80 -13.98
N VAL A 227 -1.48 -2.47 -13.08
CA VAL A 227 -0.32 -3.29 -12.71
C VAL A 227 -0.80 -4.53 -11.94
N PRO A 228 -0.62 -5.75 -12.47
CA PRO A 228 -1.12 -6.96 -11.82
C PRO A 228 -0.36 -7.26 -10.53
N ALA A 229 -1.03 -7.14 -9.39
CA ALA A 229 -0.51 -7.62 -8.11
C ALA A 229 -0.75 -9.13 -7.92
N LEU A 230 0.00 -9.75 -7.02
CA LEU A 230 -0.17 -11.14 -6.61
C LEU A 230 0.03 -11.23 -5.09
N TYR A 231 -0.99 -11.69 -4.36
CA TYR A 231 -0.93 -11.87 -2.90
C TYR A 231 -0.87 -13.34 -2.49
N TYR A 232 -1.16 -14.26 -3.41
CA TYR A 232 -1.22 -15.70 -3.16
C TYR A 232 -0.03 -16.41 -3.80
N ALA A 233 0.74 -17.12 -2.98
CA ALA A 233 1.92 -17.86 -3.44
C ALA A 233 1.67 -19.37 -3.62
N THR A 234 0.88 -19.99 -2.74
CA THR A 234 0.71 -21.46 -2.69
C THR A 234 -0.76 -21.92 -2.66
N GLY A 235 -1.69 -21.00 -2.51
CA GLY A 235 -3.11 -21.28 -2.36
C GLY A 235 -3.87 -20.09 -1.80
N MET A 236 -5.19 -20.24 -1.77
CA MET A 236 -6.12 -19.28 -1.20
C MET A 236 -6.14 -19.43 0.32
N ASP A 237 -6.06 -18.32 1.04
CA ASP A 237 -6.13 -18.30 2.51
C ASP A 237 -7.57 -18.48 3.02
N LEU A 238 -8.54 -17.82 2.40
CA LEU A 238 -9.95 -17.86 2.82
C LEU A 238 -10.63 -19.20 2.51
N SER A 239 -10.46 -19.73 1.30
CA SER A 239 -11.09 -21.00 0.89
C SER A 239 -10.22 -22.24 1.15
N GLY A 240 -8.92 -22.08 1.40
CA GLY A 240 -7.96 -23.18 1.60
C GLY A 240 -7.55 -23.93 0.33
N GLU A 241 -8.05 -23.53 -0.84
CA GLU A 241 -7.74 -24.18 -2.13
C GLU A 241 -6.26 -24.00 -2.50
N ARG A 242 -5.56 -25.09 -2.80
CA ARG A 242 -4.13 -25.06 -3.17
C ARG A 242 -3.91 -24.76 -4.65
N PHE A 243 -2.76 -24.16 -4.94
CA PHE A 243 -2.31 -23.92 -6.30
C PHE A 243 -1.75 -25.19 -6.95
N ASP A 244 -2.03 -25.34 -8.23
CA ASP A 244 -1.48 -26.35 -9.13
C ASP A 244 -0.63 -25.70 -10.24
N ALA A 245 -0.05 -26.53 -11.11
CA ALA A 245 0.79 -26.06 -12.21
C ALA A 245 0.08 -25.09 -13.17
N ALA A 246 -1.24 -25.24 -13.35
CA ALA A 246 -2.01 -24.35 -14.20
C ALA A 246 -2.24 -22.98 -13.54
N ASP A 247 -2.26 -22.90 -12.21
CA ASP A 247 -2.37 -21.61 -11.48
C ASP A 247 -1.10 -20.78 -11.72
N TYR A 248 0.06 -21.39 -11.60
CA TYR A 248 1.33 -20.73 -11.91
C TYR A 248 1.47 -20.36 -13.39
N ALA A 249 0.94 -21.18 -14.31
CA ALA A 249 0.89 -20.84 -15.73
C ALA A 249 0.02 -19.61 -15.99
N ALA A 250 -1.18 -19.55 -15.37
CA ALA A 250 -2.07 -18.41 -15.49
C ALA A 250 -1.43 -17.10 -14.98
N ILE A 251 -0.64 -17.16 -13.91
CA ILE A 251 0.10 -15.99 -13.39
C ILE A 251 1.11 -15.49 -14.44
N ARG A 252 1.93 -16.39 -14.97
CA ARG A 252 2.93 -16.03 -16.00
C ARG A 252 2.28 -15.45 -17.25
N ASP A 253 1.18 -16.05 -17.71
CA ASP A 253 0.45 -15.57 -18.88
C ASP A 253 -0.14 -14.17 -18.64
N ALA A 254 -0.77 -13.93 -17.48
CA ALA A 254 -1.30 -12.63 -17.13
C ALA A 254 -0.21 -11.56 -17.11
N TRP A 255 0.94 -11.84 -16.47
CA TRP A 255 2.06 -10.90 -16.41
C TRP A 255 2.69 -10.64 -17.77
N ALA A 256 2.86 -11.68 -18.60
CA ALA A 256 3.37 -11.53 -19.96
C ALA A 256 2.44 -10.65 -20.83
N ARG A 257 1.11 -10.81 -20.69
CA ARG A 257 0.14 -9.94 -21.39
C ARG A 257 0.24 -8.49 -20.93
N TRP A 258 0.42 -8.26 -19.63
CA TRP A 258 0.59 -6.92 -19.09
C TRP A 258 1.89 -6.27 -19.60
N GLU A 259 3.00 -6.99 -19.56
CA GLU A 259 4.28 -6.51 -20.09
C GLU A 259 4.20 -6.17 -21.58
N ALA A 260 3.60 -7.06 -22.38
CA ALA A 260 3.39 -6.83 -23.80
C ALA A 260 2.51 -5.61 -24.09
N ARG A 261 1.59 -5.25 -23.17
CA ARG A 261 0.77 -4.05 -23.27
C ARG A 261 1.58 -2.80 -22.88
N ARG A 262 2.26 -2.83 -21.73
CA ARG A 262 3.11 -1.75 -21.24
C ARG A 262 4.14 -1.33 -22.28
N MET A 263 4.79 -2.29 -22.93
CA MET A 263 5.77 -2.00 -23.99
C MET A 263 5.17 -1.34 -25.24
N ARG A 264 3.87 -1.52 -25.52
CA ARG A 264 3.19 -0.84 -26.63
C ARG A 264 2.83 0.60 -26.29
N GLU A 265 2.43 0.85 -25.04
CA GLU A 265 2.06 2.19 -24.56
C GLU A 265 3.29 3.10 -24.37
N VAL A 266 4.48 2.52 -24.13
CA VAL A 266 5.76 3.27 -24.01
C VAL A 266 6.42 3.56 -25.37
N ARG A 267 6.03 2.88 -26.45
CA ARG A 267 6.56 3.18 -27.79
C ARG A 267 5.83 4.41 -28.38
N PRO A 268 6.56 5.46 -28.80
CA PRO A 268 5.97 6.68 -29.35
C PRO A 268 5.22 6.45 -30.66
#